data_AF-A0ABD5REQ2-F1
#
_entry.id   AF-A0ABD5REQ2-F1
#
_cell.length_a   1.000
_cell.length_b   1.000
_cell.length_c   1.000
_cell.angle_alpha   90.00
_cell.angle_beta   90.00
_cell.angle_gamma   90.00
#
_symmetry.space_group_name_H-M   'P 1'
#
loop_
_entity.id
_entity.type
_entity.pdbx_description
1 polymer ?
#
loop_
_entity_poly.entity_id
_entity_poly.type
_entity_poly.pdbx_seq_one_letter_code
_entity_poly.pdbx_strand_id
1 'polypeptide(L)'
;MIVVATEDFELYHDAVAELRDRGVTFTTIQPDEPLPDGTRVVVTSPADHVAALAADDGPGDGDTADVTVVRATGEEARRAVEEALASLRGSGGRTVIGVDPGERPGIAVLSGETVVAVFHVPLSDAVATIEREAADAVDPLVRIGDGARLQGATIVNEIEDVPVEVVDETGTTPYLGTGTRGMGDVLAAVNIARLEGERVDARDVDPTDGELQVIKNRSRREGDANRAIDESLARRVASGELTIEEAVEEHRDEE
;
A
#
# COMPACT_ATOMS: atom_id res chain seq x y z
N MET A 1 19.34 -4.99 -12.77
CA MET A 1 20.65 -4.61 -12.20
C MET A 1 20.94 -3.15 -12.51
N ILE A 2 21.56 -2.40 -11.60
CA ILE A 2 22.08 -1.04 -11.90
C ILE A 2 23.45 -1.17 -12.56
N VAL A 3 23.65 -0.39 -13.63
CA VAL A 3 24.92 -0.23 -14.33
C VAL A 3 25.33 1.24 -14.23
N VAL A 4 26.55 1.52 -13.77
CA VAL A 4 27.14 2.87 -13.88
C VAL A 4 28.01 2.88 -15.14
N ALA A 5 27.63 3.70 -16.12
CA ALA A 5 28.31 3.80 -17.41
C ALA A 5 28.66 5.27 -17.68
N THR A 6 29.82 5.72 -17.22
CA THR A 6 30.23 7.12 -17.35
C THR A 6 31.75 7.27 -17.44
N GLU A 7 32.22 8.26 -18.20
CA GLU A 7 33.62 8.72 -18.20
C GLU A 7 33.83 9.92 -17.24
N ASP A 8 32.75 10.46 -16.67
CA ASP A 8 32.82 11.52 -15.66
C ASP A 8 33.32 10.95 -14.32
N PHE A 9 34.51 11.39 -13.93
CA PHE A 9 35.19 10.91 -12.73
C PHE A 9 34.41 11.20 -11.45
N GLU A 10 33.77 12.37 -11.35
CA GLU A 10 33.05 12.80 -10.15
C GLU A 10 31.77 11.98 -9.98
N LEU A 11 30.98 11.87 -11.05
CA LEU A 11 29.78 11.03 -11.06
C LEU A 11 30.11 9.56 -10.77
N TYR A 12 31.16 9.03 -11.40
CA TYR A 12 31.59 7.65 -11.16
C TYR A 12 31.87 7.40 -9.68
N HIS A 13 32.72 8.23 -9.07
CA HIS A 13 33.15 8.02 -7.69
C HIS A 13 32.01 8.19 -6.69
N ASP A 14 31.20 9.24 -6.85
CA ASP A 14 30.12 9.52 -5.90
C ASP A 14 28.97 8.52 -6.03
N ALA A 15 28.59 8.12 -7.26
CA ALA A 15 27.56 7.11 -7.45
C ALA A 15 28.00 5.73 -6.94
N VAL A 16 29.26 5.33 -7.19
CA VAL A 16 29.82 4.06 -6.70
C VAL A 16 29.91 4.04 -5.18
N ALA A 17 30.32 5.15 -4.55
CA ALA A 17 30.36 5.27 -3.09
C ALA A 17 28.96 5.10 -2.50
N GLU A 18 27.98 5.86 -2.99
CA GLU A 18 26.60 5.81 -2.49
C GLU A 18 25.96 4.41 -2.68
N LEU A 19 26.19 3.76 -3.82
CA LEU A 19 25.68 2.40 -4.07
C LEU A 19 26.31 1.36 -3.15
N ARG A 20 27.61 1.49 -2.82
CA ARG A 20 28.32 0.60 -1.89
C ARG A 20 27.87 0.80 -0.45
N ASP A 21 27.75 2.06 -0.01
CA ASP A 21 27.31 2.39 1.33
C ASP A 21 25.90 1.85 1.61
N ARG A 22 25.06 1.77 0.56
CA ARG A 22 23.71 1.19 0.61
C ARG A 22 23.64 -0.32 0.32
N GLY A 23 24.78 -1.00 0.11
CA GLY A 23 24.84 -2.45 -0.12
C GLY A 23 24.13 -2.94 -1.40
N VAL A 24 24.04 -2.08 -2.42
CA VAL A 24 23.30 -2.37 -3.66
C VAL A 24 24.15 -3.25 -4.59
N THR A 25 23.53 -4.21 -5.27
CA THR A 25 24.18 -4.95 -6.35
C THR A 25 24.20 -4.11 -7.62
N PHE A 26 25.39 -3.67 -8.03
CA PHE A 26 25.62 -2.91 -9.26
C PHE A 26 26.87 -3.41 -9.99
N THR A 27 27.02 -2.99 -11.25
CA THR A 27 28.25 -3.14 -12.02
C THR A 27 28.62 -1.83 -12.69
N THR A 28 29.84 -1.73 -13.19
CA THR A 28 30.37 -0.55 -13.88
C THR A 28 30.93 -0.96 -15.23
N ILE A 29 30.68 -0.17 -16.27
CA ILE A 29 31.21 -0.40 -17.63
C ILE A 29 31.67 0.94 -18.23
N GLN A 30 32.49 0.90 -19.28
CA GLN A 30 32.71 2.08 -20.11
C GLN A 30 31.48 2.36 -21.02
N PRO A 31 31.20 3.62 -21.39
CA PRO A 31 30.03 3.94 -22.22
C PRO A 31 29.99 3.25 -23.59
N ASP A 32 31.14 2.85 -24.14
CA ASP A 32 31.27 2.13 -25.42
C ASP A 32 31.15 0.61 -25.28
N GLU A 33 31.07 0.08 -24.06
CA GLU A 33 30.88 -1.34 -23.80
C GLU A 33 29.40 -1.77 -23.90
N PRO A 34 29.12 -3.03 -24.29
CA PRO A 34 27.76 -3.57 -24.28
C PRO A 34 27.20 -3.65 -22.86
N LEU A 35 25.88 -3.43 -22.72
CA LEU A 35 25.19 -3.60 -21.45
C LEU A 35 25.15 -5.10 -21.05
N PRO A 36 25.48 -5.44 -19.79
CA PRO A 36 25.33 -6.80 -19.29
C PRO A 36 23.87 -7.28 -19.30
N ASP A 37 23.67 -8.59 -19.45
CA ASP A 37 22.34 -9.21 -19.38
C ASP A 37 21.66 -8.92 -18.03
N GLY A 38 20.37 -8.57 -18.07
CA GLY A 38 19.60 -8.22 -16.87
C GLY A 38 19.85 -6.79 -16.35
N THR A 39 20.48 -5.94 -17.16
CA THR A 39 20.48 -4.48 -16.94
C THR A 39 19.04 -3.96 -16.93
N ARG A 40 18.71 -3.14 -15.93
CA ARG A 40 17.39 -2.53 -15.79
C ARG A 40 17.47 -1.01 -15.65
N VAL A 41 18.58 -0.52 -15.11
CA VAL A 41 18.83 0.91 -14.93
C VAL A 41 20.28 1.23 -15.25
N VAL A 42 20.51 2.32 -15.98
CA VAL A 42 21.83 2.86 -16.29
C VAL A 42 21.96 4.26 -15.70
N VAL A 43 23.02 4.49 -14.90
CA VAL A 43 23.41 5.83 -14.44
C VAL A 43 24.57 6.31 -15.32
N THR A 44 24.42 7.46 -15.97
CA THR A 44 25.40 8.00 -16.93
C THR A 44 25.47 9.53 -16.86
N SER A 45 26.56 10.14 -17.33
CA SER A 45 26.61 11.60 -17.40
C SER A 45 25.83 12.12 -18.62
N PRO A 46 25.33 13.36 -18.60
CA PRO A 46 24.73 13.98 -19.78
C PRO A 46 25.68 14.09 -21.00
N ALA A 47 26.99 14.08 -20.77
CA ALA A 47 28.01 14.19 -21.81
C ALA A 47 28.38 12.84 -22.43
N ASP A 48 28.10 11.73 -21.74
CA ASP A 48 28.43 10.40 -22.19
C ASP A 48 27.38 9.84 -23.15
N HIS A 49 27.86 9.25 -24.24
CA HIS A 49 27.02 8.50 -25.16
C HIS A 49 27.20 7.01 -24.91
N VAL A 50 26.22 6.39 -24.25
CA VAL A 50 26.21 4.94 -24.03
C VAL A 50 25.78 4.24 -25.32
N ALA A 51 26.72 3.59 -26.01
CA ALA A 51 26.53 3.03 -27.34
C ALA A 51 25.41 1.98 -27.40
N ALA A 52 25.26 1.20 -26.34
CA ALA A 52 24.24 0.16 -26.20
C ALA A 52 22.80 0.71 -26.07
N LEU A 53 22.61 1.98 -25.69
CA LEU A 53 21.30 2.64 -25.59
C LEU A 53 20.92 3.38 -26.89
N ALA A 54 21.82 3.48 -27.87
CA ALA A 54 21.61 4.17 -29.14
C ALA A 54 21.15 3.25 -30.28
N ALA A 55 20.96 1.95 -30.02
CA ALA A 55 20.66 0.94 -31.03
C ALA A 55 19.15 0.76 -31.33
N ASP A 56 18.27 1.56 -30.72
CA ASP A 56 16.81 1.35 -30.68
C ASP A 56 16.00 2.21 -31.70
N ASP A 57 16.56 2.44 -32.90
CA ASP A 57 15.87 3.14 -34.01
C ASP A 57 15.46 2.17 -35.16
N GLY A 58 15.42 0.85 -34.91
CA GLY A 58 15.07 -0.15 -35.91
C GLY A 58 14.06 -1.19 -35.41
N PRO A 59 13.09 -1.65 -36.23
CA PRO A 59 12.13 -2.67 -35.82
C PRO A 59 12.83 -4.04 -35.85
N GLY A 60 13.33 -4.47 -34.71
CA GLY A 60 13.98 -5.77 -34.53
C GLY A 60 13.24 -6.59 -33.47
N ASP A 61 12.73 -7.75 -33.86
CA ASP A 61 12.25 -8.80 -32.95
C ASP A 61 13.36 -9.20 -31.96
N GLY A 62 13.26 -8.76 -30.71
CA GLY A 62 14.15 -9.22 -29.64
C GLY A 62 14.04 -8.41 -28.36
N ASP A 63 13.13 -8.82 -27.46
CA ASP A 63 13.19 -8.82 -25.98
C ASP A 63 14.15 -7.83 -25.26
N THR A 64 14.25 -6.59 -25.72
CA THR A 64 15.01 -5.52 -25.07
C THR A 64 14.09 -4.90 -24.03
N ALA A 65 14.14 -5.45 -22.83
CA ALA A 65 13.42 -4.93 -21.67
C ALA A 65 13.69 -3.43 -21.48
N ASP A 66 12.65 -2.63 -21.21
CA ASP A 66 12.71 -1.19 -20.93
C ASP A 66 13.83 -0.85 -19.91
N VAL A 67 15.01 -0.43 -20.40
CA VAL A 67 16.12 0.01 -19.55
C VAL A 67 15.91 1.49 -19.20
N THR A 68 15.78 1.80 -17.91
CA THR A 68 15.67 3.20 -17.46
C THR A 68 17.04 3.87 -17.47
N VAL A 69 17.13 5.08 -18.00
CA VAL A 69 18.38 5.85 -18.09
C VAL A 69 18.29 7.07 -17.18
N VAL A 70 19.17 7.12 -16.17
CA VAL A 70 19.29 8.23 -15.23
C VAL A 70 20.54 9.04 -15.60
N ARG A 71 20.33 10.30 -16.00
CA ARG A 71 21.42 11.23 -16.36
C ARG A 71 21.68 12.20 -15.22
N ALA A 72 22.94 12.33 -14.82
CA ALA A 72 23.32 13.17 -13.68
C ALA A 72 24.77 13.67 -13.79
N THR A 73 25.07 14.81 -13.18
CA THR A 73 26.45 15.24 -12.90
C THR A 73 26.96 14.69 -11.58
N GLY A 74 28.25 14.87 -11.26
CA GLY A 74 28.83 14.51 -9.96
C GLY A 74 28.04 15.03 -8.76
N GLU A 75 27.74 16.33 -8.76
CA GLU A 75 26.93 16.99 -7.72
C GLU A 75 25.53 16.37 -7.54
N GLU A 76 25.00 15.70 -8.57
CA GLU A 76 23.69 15.06 -8.56
C GLU A 76 23.75 13.55 -8.26
N ALA A 77 24.93 12.97 -8.03
CA ALA A 77 25.10 11.52 -7.91
C ALA A 77 24.19 10.88 -6.88
N ARG A 78 23.99 11.54 -5.72
CA ARG A 78 23.06 11.07 -4.69
C ARG A 78 21.62 10.98 -5.20
N ARG A 79 21.15 12.05 -5.86
CA ARG A 79 19.81 12.11 -6.47
C ARG A 79 19.66 11.04 -7.55
N ALA A 80 20.71 10.86 -8.36
CA ALA A 80 20.75 9.88 -9.43
C ALA A 80 20.63 8.44 -8.90
N VAL A 81 21.33 8.13 -7.80
CA VAL A 81 21.24 6.82 -7.15
C VAL A 81 19.85 6.61 -6.54
N GLU A 82 19.25 7.62 -5.93
CA GLU A 82 17.87 7.55 -5.42
C GLU A 82 16.87 7.26 -6.54
N GLU A 83 16.99 7.96 -7.67
CA GLU A 83 16.17 7.75 -8.88
C GLU A 83 16.41 6.38 -9.52
N ALA A 84 17.67 5.93 -9.56
CA ALA A 84 18.04 4.62 -10.10
C ALA A 84 17.50 3.47 -9.26
N LEU A 85 17.51 3.63 -7.94
CA LEU A 85 16.91 2.66 -7.02
C LEU A 85 15.38 2.69 -7.12
N ALA A 86 14.76 3.86 -7.28
CA ALA A 86 13.33 3.98 -7.48
C ALA A 86 12.87 3.29 -8.77
N SER A 87 13.59 3.50 -9.88
CA SER A 87 13.28 2.88 -11.16
C SER A 87 13.52 1.36 -11.19
N LEU A 88 14.53 0.84 -10.48
CA LEU A 88 14.69 -0.61 -10.29
C LEU A 88 13.47 -1.26 -9.60
N ARG A 89 12.75 -0.48 -8.80
CA ARG A 89 11.54 -0.91 -8.10
C ARG A 89 10.25 -0.74 -8.95
N GLY A 90 10.37 -0.21 -10.18
CA GLY A 90 9.25 0.19 -11.03
C GLY A 90 8.51 1.42 -10.48
N SER A 91 7.44 1.86 -11.14
CA SER A 91 6.49 2.85 -10.60
C SER A 91 5.78 2.42 -9.31
N GLY A 92 6.10 1.25 -8.75
CA GLY A 92 5.44 0.60 -7.62
C GLY A 92 6.36 0.21 -6.47
N GLY A 93 7.45 0.94 -6.23
CA GLY A 93 8.43 0.61 -5.17
C GLY A 93 7.97 0.86 -3.72
N ARG A 94 6.73 1.27 -3.54
CA ARG A 94 6.11 1.53 -2.24
C ARG A 94 5.23 0.34 -1.86
N THR A 95 5.24 -0.06 -0.60
CA THR A 95 4.31 -1.09 -0.12
C THR A 95 2.93 -0.48 0.01
N VAL A 96 1.94 -1.06 -0.67
CA VAL A 96 0.53 -0.63 -0.55
C VAL A 96 -0.26 -1.69 0.18
N ILE A 97 -0.90 -1.31 1.28
CA ILE A 97 -1.77 -2.16 2.07
C ILE A 97 -3.21 -1.77 1.74
N GLY A 98 -3.90 -2.58 0.94
CA GLY A 98 -5.33 -2.41 0.68
C GLY A 98 -6.17 -3.04 1.78
N VAL A 99 -7.24 -2.38 2.17
CA VAL A 99 -8.13 -2.78 3.25
C VAL A 99 -9.57 -2.66 2.78
N ASP A 100 -10.30 -3.78 2.75
CA ASP A 100 -11.76 -3.81 2.62
C ASP A 100 -12.37 -3.85 4.02
N PRO A 101 -12.99 -2.76 4.50
CA PRO A 101 -13.47 -2.68 5.87
C PRO A 101 -14.73 -3.54 6.09
N GLY A 102 -14.93 -3.99 7.32
CA GLY A 102 -16.11 -4.77 7.70
C GLY A 102 -15.96 -5.36 9.09
N GLU A 103 -16.86 -6.27 9.47
CA GLU A 103 -16.76 -6.96 10.77
C GLU A 103 -15.47 -7.79 10.87
N ARG A 104 -15.01 -8.30 9.72
CA ARG A 104 -13.73 -8.97 9.55
C ARG A 104 -13.02 -8.44 8.31
N PRO A 105 -12.23 -7.36 8.42
CA PRO A 105 -11.62 -6.74 7.26
C PRO A 105 -10.75 -7.70 6.44
N GLY A 106 -10.86 -7.58 5.11
CA GLY A 106 -9.89 -8.15 4.18
C GLY A 106 -8.69 -7.20 4.08
N ILE A 107 -7.46 -7.72 4.18
CA ILE A 107 -6.24 -6.92 4.08
C ILE A 107 -5.34 -7.57 3.03
N ALA A 108 -4.78 -6.78 2.12
CA ALA A 108 -3.85 -7.24 1.10
C ALA A 108 -2.60 -6.35 1.07
N VAL A 109 -1.42 -6.95 1.18
CA VAL A 109 -0.13 -6.25 1.12
C VAL A 109 0.47 -6.44 -0.27
N LEU A 110 0.69 -5.34 -0.98
CA LEU A 110 1.22 -5.32 -2.33
C LEU A 110 2.58 -4.64 -2.36
N SER A 111 3.49 -5.21 -3.14
CA SER A 111 4.73 -4.56 -3.59
C SER A 111 4.66 -4.45 -5.11
N GLY A 112 4.40 -3.24 -5.60
CA GLY A 112 3.99 -3.03 -6.99
C GLY A 112 2.71 -3.80 -7.30
N GLU A 113 2.75 -4.67 -8.30
CA GLU A 113 1.59 -5.48 -8.71
C GLU A 113 1.47 -6.83 -7.99
N THR A 114 2.50 -7.20 -7.21
CA THR A 114 2.60 -8.52 -6.56
C THR A 114 1.94 -8.49 -5.19
N VAL A 115 1.02 -9.43 -4.95
CA VAL A 115 0.42 -9.66 -3.63
C VAL A 115 1.41 -10.49 -2.78
N VAL A 116 1.92 -9.90 -1.71
CA VAL A 116 2.92 -10.50 -0.82
C VAL A 116 2.25 -11.25 0.32
N ALA A 117 1.17 -10.68 0.86
CA ALA A 117 0.40 -11.26 1.95
C ALA A 117 -1.07 -10.87 1.85
N VAL A 118 -1.94 -11.72 2.41
CA VAL A 118 -3.36 -11.45 2.57
C VAL A 118 -3.83 -11.91 3.94
N PHE A 119 -4.74 -11.15 4.55
CA PHE A 119 -5.30 -11.43 5.86
C PHE A 119 -6.82 -11.25 5.85
N HIS A 120 -7.48 -11.97 6.76
CA HIS A 120 -8.90 -11.83 7.04
C HIS A 120 -9.12 -11.96 8.55
N VAL A 121 -9.08 -10.82 9.23
CA VAL A 121 -8.96 -10.75 10.70
C VAL A 121 -10.18 -10.06 11.31
N PRO A 122 -10.49 -10.27 12.60
CA PRO A 122 -11.45 -9.43 13.31
C PRO A 122 -11.07 -7.94 13.24
N LEU A 123 -12.06 -7.04 13.25
CA LEU A 123 -11.82 -5.59 13.23
C LEU A 123 -10.82 -5.13 14.31
N SER A 124 -10.90 -5.70 15.52
CA SER A 124 -9.99 -5.41 16.64
C SER A 124 -8.51 -5.70 16.34
N ASP A 125 -8.23 -6.58 15.39
CA ASP A 125 -6.88 -7.03 15.05
C ASP A 125 -6.38 -6.38 13.75
N ALA A 126 -7.24 -5.59 13.08
CA ALA A 126 -6.95 -5.05 11.75
C ALA A 126 -5.82 -4.02 11.78
N VAL A 127 -5.89 -3.04 12.68
CA VAL A 127 -4.88 -1.98 12.82
C VAL A 127 -3.52 -2.57 13.18
N ALA A 128 -3.46 -3.42 14.21
CA ALA A 128 -2.23 -4.11 14.61
C ALA A 128 -1.64 -4.98 13.47
N THR A 129 -2.49 -5.53 12.59
CA THR A 129 -2.03 -6.24 11.40
C THR A 129 -1.45 -5.27 10.37
N ILE A 130 -2.15 -4.17 10.07
CA ILE A 130 -1.69 -3.15 9.10
C ILE A 130 -0.35 -2.57 9.54
N GLU A 131 -0.23 -2.14 10.80
CA GLU A 131 1.00 -1.55 11.35
C GLU A 131 2.17 -2.52 11.32
N ARG A 132 1.94 -3.80 11.64
CA ARG A 132 2.98 -4.83 11.57
C ARG A 132 3.51 -4.99 10.14
N GLU A 133 2.63 -5.03 9.14
CA GLU A 133 3.05 -5.17 7.75
C GLU A 133 3.66 -3.86 7.20
N ALA A 134 3.33 -2.70 7.79
CA ALA A 134 3.89 -1.41 7.43
C ALA A 134 5.26 -1.12 8.08
N ALA A 135 5.53 -1.65 9.27
CA ALA A 135 6.71 -1.31 10.06
C ALA A 135 8.04 -1.59 9.36
N ASP A 136 8.13 -2.71 8.63
CA ASP A 136 9.33 -3.11 7.88
C ASP A 136 9.27 -2.71 6.40
N ALA A 137 8.21 -2.00 5.98
CA ALA A 137 7.96 -1.67 4.60
C ALA A 137 8.69 -0.38 4.15
N VAL A 138 9.03 -0.34 2.87
CA VAL A 138 9.62 0.86 2.25
C VAL A 138 8.48 1.74 1.75
N ASP A 139 8.37 2.96 2.29
CA ASP A 139 7.33 3.95 1.96
C ASP A 139 5.90 3.36 2.00
N PRO A 140 5.45 2.85 3.16
CA PRO A 140 4.12 2.23 3.25
C PRO A 140 2.99 3.23 2.97
N LEU A 141 1.93 2.75 2.33
CA LEU A 141 0.66 3.45 2.14
C LEU A 141 -0.48 2.50 2.47
N VAL A 142 -1.46 2.96 3.26
CA VAL A 142 -2.70 2.23 3.49
C VAL A 142 -3.80 2.81 2.62
N ARG A 143 -4.52 1.94 1.89
CA ARG A 143 -5.72 2.29 1.12
C ARG A 143 -6.92 1.58 1.70
N ILE A 144 -7.95 2.35 2.04
CA ILE A 144 -9.12 1.86 2.76
C ILE A 144 -10.36 2.11 1.92
N GLY A 145 -11.15 1.05 1.72
CA GLY A 145 -12.45 1.11 1.07
C GLY A 145 -13.45 2.06 1.73
N ASP A 146 -14.32 2.69 0.94
CA ASP A 146 -15.35 3.58 1.46
C ASP A 146 -16.69 2.91 1.81
N GLY A 147 -16.85 1.63 1.47
CA GLY A 147 -18.10 0.87 1.60
C GLY A 147 -18.62 0.72 3.03
N ALA A 148 -17.86 0.10 3.93
CA ALA A 148 -18.25 -0.07 5.33
C ALA A 148 -17.80 1.14 6.17
N ARG A 149 -18.59 2.22 6.12
CA ARG A 149 -18.26 3.56 6.63
C ARG A 149 -17.78 3.60 8.07
N LEU A 150 -18.51 2.96 9.00
CA LEU A 150 -18.15 2.97 10.43
C LEU A 150 -16.83 2.24 10.68
N GLN A 151 -16.69 1.02 10.14
CA GLN A 151 -15.49 0.21 10.31
C GLN A 151 -14.28 0.85 9.62
N GLY A 152 -14.48 1.43 8.44
CA GLY A 152 -13.43 2.18 7.75
C GLY A 152 -12.98 3.39 8.56
N ALA A 153 -13.90 4.12 9.20
CA ALA A 153 -13.55 5.25 10.07
C ALA A 153 -12.76 4.81 11.31
N THR A 154 -13.16 3.71 11.96
CA THR A 154 -12.39 3.11 13.07
C THR A 154 -10.95 2.84 12.65
N ILE A 155 -10.75 2.15 11.51
CA ILE A 155 -9.40 1.82 11.03
C ILE A 155 -8.60 3.09 10.67
N VAL A 156 -9.21 4.07 9.99
CA VAL A 156 -8.54 5.34 9.64
C VAL A 156 -8.06 6.07 10.90
N ASN A 157 -8.93 6.18 11.92
CA ASN A 157 -8.66 7.01 13.09
C ASN A 157 -7.68 6.36 14.09
N GLU A 158 -7.45 5.05 13.99
CA GLU A 158 -6.51 4.31 14.87
C GLU A 158 -5.12 4.14 14.25
N ILE A 159 -4.93 4.39 12.94
CA ILE A 159 -3.62 4.34 12.29
C ILE A 159 -2.90 5.68 12.48
N GLU A 160 -1.73 5.69 13.10
CA GLU A 160 -1.00 6.94 13.41
C GLU A 160 0.24 7.17 12.51
N ASP A 161 1.00 6.12 12.19
CA ASP A 161 2.38 6.26 11.65
C ASP A 161 2.48 6.06 10.12
N VAL A 162 1.37 5.81 9.44
CA VAL A 162 1.35 5.46 8.01
C VAL A 162 0.35 6.34 7.27
N PRO A 163 0.70 6.91 6.10
CA PRO A 163 -0.27 7.68 5.31
C PRO A 163 -1.44 6.80 4.89
N VAL A 164 -2.65 7.37 4.99
CA VAL A 164 -3.91 6.70 4.66
C VAL A 164 -4.60 7.41 3.49
N GLU A 165 -5.11 6.61 2.55
CA GLU A 165 -5.97 7.02 1.45
C GLU A 165 -7.32 6.32 1.56
N VAL A 166 -8.42 7.05 1.38
CA VAL A 166 -9.77 6.48 1.24
C VAL A 166 -10.09 6.33 -0.24
N VAL A 167 -10.54 5.13 -0.63
CA VAL A 167 -10.81 4.76 -2.02
C VAL A 167 -12.32 4.67 -2.23
N ASP A 168 -12.83 5.37 -3.24
CA ASP A 168 -14.21 5.25 -3.69
C ASP A 168 -14.38 3.96 -4.52
N GLU A 169 -15.13 3.00 -3.97
CA GLU A 169 -15.42 1.74 -4.65
C GLU A 169 -16.71 1.78 -5.49
N THR A 170 -17.41 2.92 -5.48
CA THR A 170 -18.69 3.10 -6.16
C THR A 170 -18.56 2.86 -7.65
N GLY A 171 -19.26 1.83 -8.15
CA GLY A 171 -19.27 1.47 -9.57
C GLY A 171 -18.19 0.49 -10.01
N THR A 172 -17.36 -0.03 -9.08
CA THR A 172 -16.27 -0.96 -9.43
C THR A 172 -16.55 -2.43 -9.18
N THR A 173 -17.74 -2.84 -8.73
CA THR A 173 -18.00 -4.27 -8.45
C THR A 173 -18.19 -5.10 -9.73
N PRO A 174 -17.31 -6.09 -10.05
CA PRO A 174 -17.77 -7.26 -10.76
C PRO A 174 -18.62 -8.07 -9.78
N TYR A 175 -19.84 -8.45 -10.19
CA TYR A 175 -20.67 -9.38 -9.44
C TYR A 175 -19.92 -10.70 -9.22
N LEU A 176 -19.32 -10.88 -8.04
CA LEU A 176 -18.88 -12.17 -7.56
C LEU A 176 -20.05 -12.78 -6.79
N GLY A 177 -20.64 -13.81 -7.41
CA GLY A 177 -21.86 -14.44 -6.94
C GLY A 177 -21.81 -14.88 -5.47
N THR A 178 -22.99 -14.91 -4.86
CA THR A 178 -23.28 -15.35 -3.50
C THR A 178 -22.63 -16.71 -3.20
N GLY A 179 -21.44 -16.77 -2.58
CA GLY A 179 -20.84 -18.08 -2.30
C GLY A 179 -19.51 -18.18 -1.54
N THR A 180 -18.65 -17.17 -1.49
CA THR A 180 -17.28 -17.34 -0.93
C THR A 180 -17.04 -16.44 0.28
N ARG A 181 -17.59 -16.82 1.44
CA ARG A 181 -17.36 -16.11 2.71
C ARG A 181 -15.86 -15.94 2.96
N GLY A 182 -15.38 -14.70 3.07
CA GLY A 182 -13.99 -14.32 3.39
C GLY A 182 -13.04 -14.13 2.19
N MET A 183 -13.24 -14.84 1.07
CA MET A 183 -12.39 -14.62 -0.12
C MET A 183 -12.80 -13.36 -0.90
N GLY A 184 -14.09 -12.98 -0.83
CA GLY A 184 -14.59 -11.74 -1.42
C GLY A 184 -13.86 -10.51 -0.87
N ASP A 185 -13.79 -10.42 0.46
CA ASP A 185 -13.20 -9.28 1.17
C ASP A 185 -11.69 -9.14 0.87
N VAL A 186 -10.97 -10.27 0.79
CA VAL A 186 -9.55 -10.27 0.40
C VAL A 186 -9.35 -9.82 -1.05
N LEU A 187 -10.22 -10.25 -1.98
CA LEU A 187 -10.14 -9.82 -3.38
C LEU A 187 -10.49 -8.34 -3.52
N ALA A 188 -11.46 -7.84 -2.75
CA ALA A 188 -11.76 -6.42 -2.65
C ALA A 188 -10.54 -5.63 -2.16
N ALA A 189 -9.90 -6.08 -1.09
CA ALA A 189 -8.67 -5.46 -0.57
C ALA A 189 -7.55 -5.37 -1.61
N VAL A 190 -7.36 -6.41 -2.44
CA VAL A 190 -6.40 -6.37 -3.57
C VAL A 190 -6.78 -5.31 -4.60
N ASN A 191 -8.07 -5.16 -4.91
CA ASN A 191 -8.53 -4.13 -5.85
C ASN A 191 -8.36 -2.72 -5.27
N ILE A 192 -8.73 -2.53 -3.99
CA ILE A 192 -8.56 -1.28 -3.25
C ILE A 192 -7.08 -0.85 -3.25
N ALA A 193 -6.16 -1.79 -3.01
CA ALA A 193 -4.72 -1.51 -3.07
C ALA A 193 -4.25 -0.96 -4.43
N ARG A 194 -4.98 -1.25 -5.52
CA ARG A 194 -4.61 -0.85 -6.89
C ARG A 194 -5.25 0.46 -7.34
N LEU A 195 -6.30 0.91 -6.67
CA LEU A 195 -6.99 2.16 -7.00
C LEU A 195 -6.31 3.34 -6.32
N GLU A 196 -6.46 4.53 -6.90
CA GLU A 196 -6.03 5.77 -6.24
C GLU A 196 -7.13 6.24 -5.27
N GLY A 197 -6.73 6.80 -4.13
CA GLY A 197 -7.64 7.32 -3.13
C GLY A 197 -7.31 8.75 -2.70
N GLU A 198 -8.18 9.31 -1.86
CA GLU A 198 -8.01 10.64 -1.28
C GLU A 198 -7.29 10.54 0.06
N ARG A 199 -6.23 11.33 0.26
CA ARG A 199 -5.49 11.33 1.53
C ARG A 199 -6.35 11.91 2.66
N VAL A 200 -6.33 11.22 3.80
CA VAL A 200 -7.04 11.64 5.01
C VAL A 200 -6.17 11.41 6.24
N ASP A 201 -6.29 12.31 7.23
CA ASP A 201 -5.67 12.15 8.54
C ASP A 201 -6.66 11.57 9.56
N ALA A 202 -7.96 11.74 9.32
CA ALA A 202 -9.06 11.25 10.15
C ALA A 202 -10.35 11.16 9.32
N ARG A 203 -11.31 10.38 9.81
CA ARG A 203 -12.63 10.22 9.20
C ARG A 203 -13.72 10.28 10.25
N ASP A 204 -14.46 11.40 10.28
CA ASP A 204 -15.66 11.55 11.09
C ASP A 204 -16.88 11.02 10.35
N VAL A 205 -17.61 10.09 10.98
CA VAL A 205 -18.81 9.48 10.40
C VAL A 205 -19.97 9.59 11.38
N ASP A 206 -21.01 10.31 10.98
CA ASP A 206 -22.29 10.29 11.70
C ASP A 206 -23.06 9.01 11.34
N PRO A 207 -23.36 8.13 12.32
CA PRO A 207 -24.07 6.88 12.08
C PRO A 207 -25.52 7.14 11.66
N THR A 208 -25.95 6.48 10.59
CA THR A 208 -27.35 6.48 10.18
C THR A 208 -28.21 5.63 11.12
N ASP A 209 -29.53 5.87 11.13
CA ASP A 209 -30.49 5.05 11.86
C ASP A 209 -30.38 3.56 11.50
N GLY A 210 -30.09 3.26 10.22
CA GLY A 210 -29.89 1.89 9.74
C GLY A 210 -28.65 1.24 10.35
N GLU A 211 -27.52 1.94 10.38
CA GLU A 211 -26.27 1.46 10.99
C GLU A 211 -26.43 1.26 12.51
N LEU A 212 -27.09 2.20 13.21
CA LEU A 212 -27.41 2.05 14.63
C LEU A 212 -28.33 0.84 14.88
N GLN A 213 -29.30 0.59 14.00
CA GLN A 213 -30.18 -0.57 14.11
C GLN A 213 -29.41 -1.89 13.91
N VAL A 214 -28.41 -1.92 13.01
CA VAL A 214 -27.53 -3.09 12.84
C VAL A 214 -26.76 -3.37 14.13
N ILE A 215 -26.18 -2.34 14.76
CA ILE A 215 -25.46 -2.45 16.04
C ILE A 215 -26.38 -3.01 17.13
N LYS A 216 -27.59 -2.43 17.30
CA LYS A 216 -28.59 -2.90 18.27
C LYS A 216 -29.00 -4.36 18.03
N ASN A 217 -29.18 -4.75 16.76
CA ASN A 217 -29.51 -6.13 16.40
C ASN A 217 -28.36 -7.11 16.68
N ARG A 218 -27.11 -6.64 16.56
CA ARG A 218 -25.92 -7.44 16.86
C ARG A 218 -25.75 -7.62 18.36
N SER A 219 -25.85 -6.55 19.14
CA SER A 219 -25.78 -6.61 20.60
C SER A 219 -26.81 -7.58 21.18
N ARG A 220 -28.01 -7.62 20.58
CA ARG A 220 -29.07 -8.56 20.95
C ARG A 220 -28.67 -10.03 20.73
N ARG A 221 -27.92 -10.33 19.67
CA ARG A 221 -27.47 -11.68 19.33
C ARG A 221 -26.32 -12.15 20.21
N GLU A 222 -25.42 -11.23 20.58
CA GLU A 222 -24.22 -11.53 21.36
C GLU A 222 -24.51 -11.50 22.88
N GLY A 223 -25.50 -10.74 23.32
CA GLY A 223 -25.89 -10.69 24.72
C GLY A 223 -26.78 -11.85 25.19
N ASP A 224 -26.48 -12.39 26.37
CA ASP A 224 -27.21 -13.51 26.99
C ASP A 224 -28.71 -13.25 27.23
N ALA A 225 -29.11 -11.98 27.36
CA ALA A 225 -30.50 -11.59 27.64
C ALA A 225 -31.38 -11.45 26.39
N ASN A 226 -30.83 -11.68 25.18
CA ASN A 226 -31.52 -11.46 23.91
C ASN A 226 -32.18 -10.06 23.83
N ARG A 227 -31.52 -9.06 24.40
CA ARG A 227 -31.96 -7.66 24.51
C ARG A 227 -30.98 -6.76 23.76
N ALA A 228 -31.51 -5.82 22.98
CA ALA A 228 -30.69 -4.82 22.30
C ALA A 228 -30.27 -3.73 23.29
N ILE A 229 -29.05 -3.20 23.10
CA ILE A 229 -28.59 -2.00 23.79
C ILE A 229 -29.44 -0.80 23.37
N ASP A 230 -29.44 0.24 24.18
CA ASP A 230 -30.15 1.47 23.85
C ASP A 230 -29.44 2.28 22.75
N GLU A 231 -30.01 3.42 22.39
CA GLU A 231 -29.46 4.26 21.33
C GLU A 231 -28.19 5.02 21.73
N SER A 232 -28.07 5.40 23.00
CA SER A 232 -26.88 6.05 23.55
C SER A 232 -25.67 5.13 23.42
N LEU A 233 -25.81 3.89 23.88
CA LEU A 233 -24.78 2.87 23.78
C LEU A 233 -24.51 2.49 22.32
N ALA A 234 -25.55 2.36 21.48
CA ALA A 234 -25.34 2.10 20.05
C ALA A 234 -24.54 3.21 19.36
N ARG A 235 -24.73 4.48 19.73
CA ARG A 235 -23.92 5.61 19.22
C ARG A 235 -22.47 5.54 19.69
N ARG A 236 -22.24 5.21 20.96
CA ARG A 236 -20.88 5.03 21.52
C ARG A 236 -20.14 3.87 20.85
N VAL A 237 -20.84 2.79 20.52
CA VAL A 237 -20.26 1.71 19.72
C VAL A 237 -19.94 2.18 18.30
N ALA A 238 -20.82 2.96 17.69
CA ALA A 238 -20.61 3.47 16.33
C ALA A 238 -19.47 4.49 16.22
N SER A 239 -19.19 5.26 17.29
CA SER A 239 -18.05 6.18 17.36
C SER A 239 -16.73 5.49 17.73
N GLY A 240 -16.75 4.18 18.05
CA GLY A 240 -15.58 3.44 18.51
C GLY A 240 -15.23 3.64 19.99
N GLU A 241 -16.08 4.34 20.76
CA GLU A 241 -15.87 4.53 22.20
C GLU A 241 -16.09 3.25 23.01
N LEU A 242 -16.89 2.31 22.49
CA LEU A 242 -17.19 1.02 23.11
C LEU A 242 -17.16 -0.09 22.07
N THR A 243 -16.73 -1.26 22.48
CA THR A 243 -17.05 -2.51 21.77
C THR A 243 -18.51 -2.91 22.02
N ILE A 244 -19.06 -3.80 21.17
CA ILE A 244 -20.40 -4.38 21.39
C ILE A 244 -20.46 -5.08 22.76
N GLU A 245 -19.38 -5.77 23.14
CA GLU A 245 -19.28 -6.53 24.38
C GLU A 245 -19.34 -5.58 25.60
N GLU A 246 -18.52 -4.54 25.62
CA GLU A 246 -18.54 -3.52 26.68
C GLU A 246 -19.90 -2.81 26.76
N ALA A 247 -20.51 -2.49 25.61
CA ALA A 247 -21.83 -1.87 25.59
C ALA A 247 -22.93 -2.81 26.13
N VAL A 248 -22.82 -4.12 25.89
CA VAL A 248 -23.76 -5.11 26.46
C VAL A 248 -23.55 -5.27 27.96
N GLU A 249 -22.32 -5.18 28.45
CA GLU A 249 -22.01 -5.20 29.88
C GLU A 249 -22.54 -3.94 30.58
N GLU A 250 -22.26 -2.75 30.05
CA GLU A 250 -22.73 -1.48 30.62
C GLU A 250 -24.27 -1.41 30.66
N HIS A 251 -24.94 -1.89 29.63
CA HIS A 251 -26.42 -1.97 29.58
C HIS A 251 -27.03 -2.90 30.64
N ARG A 252 -26.24 -3.81 31.22
CA ARG A 252 -26.68 -4.67 32.34
C ARG A 252 -26.52 -3.99 33.69
N ASP A 253 -25.49 -3.14 33.82
CA ASP A 253 -25.12 -2.48 35.09
C ASP A 253 -25.91 -1.19 35.36
N GLU A 254 -26.54 -0.60 34.33
CA GLU A 254 -27.47 0.54 34.49
C GLU A 254 -28.85 0.14 35.07
N GLU A 255 -29.00 -1.11 35.53
CA GLU A 255 -30.17 -1.65 36.25
C GLU A 255 -29.88 -1.98 37.73
#